data_AF-A0A4C1Y542-F1
#
_entry.id   AF-A0A4C1Y542-F1
#
_cell.length_a   1.000
_cell.length_b   1.000
_cell.length_c   1.000
_cell.angle_alpha   90.00
_cell.angle_beta   90.00
_cell.angle_gamma   90.00
#
_symmetry.space_group_name_H-M   'P 1'
#
loop_
_entity.id
_entity.type
_entity.pdbx_description
1 polymer ?
#
loop_
_entity_poly.entity_id
_entity_poly.type
_entity_poly.pdbx_seq_one_letter_code
_entity_poly.pdbx_strand_id
1 'polypeptide(L)'
;MDSESSKPPRRRRILEPQADMVVKTSEMTGVSQQNIYSVLSEYKETHAVTAKETTKSKLSTWDRLDDFEKSDIRRKIIQLDTNAYKRNAALRLIVVHIGNEAGFIEECQWAFECSKTGDYHESMDAPHFEDWFAKVLIKV
;
A
#
# COMPACT_ATOMS: atom_id res chain seq x y z
N MET A 1 29.81 0.79 -53.56
CA MET A 1 30.13 -0.41 -52.76
C MET A 1 29.53 -0.16 -51.40
N ASP A 2 28.22 -0.32 -51.31
CA ASP A 2 27.46 0.04 -50.12
C ASP A 2 27.24 -1.24 -49.32
N SER A 3 27.91 -1.32 -48.18
CA SER A 3 27.80 -2.43 -47.25
C SER A 3 26.57 -2.22 -46.37
N GLU A 4 25.43 -2.71 -46.86
CA GLU A 4 24.20 -2.82 -46.07
C GLU A 4 24.45 -3.84 -44.94
N SER A 5 24.67 -3.33 -43.73
CA SER A 5 24.72 -4.10 -42.50
C SER A 5 23.35 -4.70 -42.22
N SER A 6 23.16 -5.96 -42.62
CA SER A 6 21.99 -6.77 -42.28
C SER A 6 21.89 -6.92 -40.75
N LYS A 7 20.97 -6.16 -40.13
CA LYS A 7 20.58 -6.38 -38.73
C LYS A 7 20.01 -7.80 -38.60
N PRO A 8 20.47 -8.61 -37.62
CA PRO A 8 19.94 -9.95 -37.43
C PRO A 8 18.43 -9.89 -37.14
N PRO A 9 17.64 -10.87 -37.61
CA PRO A 9 16.21 -10.88 -37.41
C PRO A 9 15.93 -10.88 -35.91
N ARG A 10 14.99 -10.03 -35.47
CA ARG A 10 14.48 -10.07 -34.09
C ARG A 10 14.02 -11.50 -33.82
N ARG A 11 14.73 -12.22 -32.95
CA ARG A 11 14.35 -13.58 -32.52
C ARG A 11 12.86 -13.52 -32.19
N ARG A 12 12.02 -14.21 -32.97
CA ARG A 12 10.62 -14.40 -32.58
C ARG A 12 10.68 -14.96 -31.17
N ARG A 13 10.05 -14.26 -30.24
CA ARG A 13 9.94 -14.68 -28.84
C ARG A 13 9.23 -16.03 -28.90
N ILE A 14 9.98 -17.12 -28.76
CA ILE A 14 9.39 -18.42 -28.49
C ILE A 14 8.83 -18.22 -27.09
N LEU A 15 7.54 -17.87 -27.02
CA LEU A 15 6.80 -17.93 -25.78
C LEU A 15 6.87 -19.40 -25.37
N GLU A 16 7.58 -19.67 -24.28
CA GLU A 16 7.63 -21.03 -23.76
C GLU A 16 6.18 -21.53 -23.58
N PRO A 17 5.89 -22.82 -23.80
CA PRO A 17 4.52 -23.36 -23.70
C PRO A 17 3.79 -23.05 -22.38
N GLN A 18 4.56 -22.70 -21.34
CA GLN A 18 4.03 -22.31 -20.02
C GLN A 18 3.56 -20.85 -19.97
N ALA A 19 4.07 -19.97 -20.84
CA ALA A 19 3.71 -18.54 -20.86
C ALA A 19 2.24 -18.33 -21.27
N ASP A 20 1.76 -19.05 -22.27
CA ASP A 20 0.36 -18.92 -22.74
C ASP A 20 -0.65 -19.38 -21.68
N MET A 21 -0.34 -20.47 -20.96
CA MET A 21 -1.20 -20.94 -19.86
C MET A 21 -1.21 -19.96 -18.69
N VAL A 22 -0.08 -19.31 -18.39
CA VAL A 22 0.00 -18.29 -17.33
C VAL A 22 -0.84 -17.07 -17.69
N VAL A 23 -0.76 -16.58 -18.93
CA VAL A 23 -1.57 -15.46 -19.41
C VAL A 23 -3.05 -15.80 -19.31
N LYS A 24 -3.48 -16.95 -19.85
CA LYS A 24 -4.88 -17.38 -19.82
C LYS A 24 -5.41 -17.59 -18.40
N THR A 25 -4.60 -18.17 -17.52
CA THR A 25 -4.97 -18.36 -16.11
C THR A 25 -5.11 -17.01 -15.41
N SER A 26 -4.23 -16.06 -15.72
CA SER A 26 -4.30 -14.70 -15.17
C SER A 26 -5.59 -13.99 -15.57
N GLU A 27 -5.95 -14.06 -16.86
CA GLU A 27 -7.18 -13.47 -17.38
C GLU A 27 -8.44 -14.12 -16.78
N MET A 28 -8.45 -15.44 -16.63
CA MET A 28 -9.61 -16.17 -16.12
C MET A 28 -9.81 -16.03 -14.60
N THR A 29 -8.71 -16.01 -13.83
CA THR A 29 -8.76 -16.03 -12.36
C THR A 29 -8.61 -14.64 -11.74
N GLY A 30 -8.18 -13.64 -12.50
CA GLY A 30 -7.81 -12.31 -12.00
C GLY A 30 -6.53 -12.30 -11.16
N VAL A 31 -5.81 -13.42 -11.06
CA VAL A 31 -4.55 -13.53 -10.32
C VAL A 31 -3.40 -13.02 -11.20
N SER A 32 -2.45 -12.29 -10.61
CA SER A 32 -1.29 -11.78 -11.35
C SER A 32 -0.42 -12.92 -11.91
N GLN A 33 0.16 -12.71 -13.09
CA GLN A 33 1.08 -13.67 -13.71
C GLN A 33 2.25 -14.02 -12.78
N GLN A 34 2.74 -13.05 -11.99
CA GLN A 34 3.79 -13.25 -10.99
C GLN A 34 3.40 -14.25 -9.90
N ASN A 35 2.18 -14.16 -9.38
CA ASN A 35 1.69 -15.11 -8.38
C ASN A 35 1.51 -16.50 -8.98
N ILE A 36 1.04 -16.58 -10.23
CA ILE A 36 0.93 -17.86 -10.95
C ILE A 36 2.32 -18.49 -11.14
N TYR A 37 3.33 -17.72 -11.55
CA TYR A 37 4.70 -18.20 -11.64
C TYR A 37 5.25 -18.67 -10.29
N SER A 38 5.01 -17.92 -9.22
CA SER A 38 5.43 -18.28 -7.86
C SER A 38 4.83 -19.62 -7.40
N VAL A 39 3.55 -19.85 -7.71
CA VAL A 39 2.88 -21.12 -7.39
C VAL A 39 3.41 -22.26 -8.25
N LEU A 40 3.66 -22.01 -9.54
CA LEU A 40 4.22 -23.01 -10.45
C LEU A 40 5.66 -23.40 -10.09
N SER A 41 6.50 -22.45 -9.63
CA SER A 41 7.85 -22.76 -9.15
C SER A 41 7.81 -23.56 -7.85
N GLU A 42 6.96 -23.19 -6.89
CA GLU A 42 6.77 -23.95 -5.65
C GLU A 42 6.31 -25.38 -5.93
N TYR A 43 5.36 -25.56 -6.85
CA TYR A 43 4.86 -26.88 -7.23
C TYR A 43 5.92 -27.73 -7.95
N LYS A 44 6.79 -27.13 -8.77
CA LYS A 44 7.88 -27.86 -9.45
C LYS A 44 8.89 -28.41 -8.46
N GLU A 45 9.15 -27.69 -7.38
CA GLU A 45 10.16 -28.07 -6.38
C GLU A 45 9.61 -29.03 -5.32
N THR A 46 8.37 -28.83 -4.90
CA THR A 46 7.78 -29.55 -3.76
C THR A 46 6.74 -30.60 -4.16
N HIS A 47 6.26 -30.57 -5.41
CA HIS A 47 5.10 -31.34 -5.88
C HIS A 47 3.82 -31.16 -5.04
N ALA A 48 3.76 -30.09 -4.25
CA ALA A 48 2.62 -29.70 -3.44
C ALA A 48 2.30 -28.23 -3.68
N VAL A 49 1.04 -27.85 -3.51
CA VAL A 49 0.64 -26.43 -3.48
C VAL A 49 0.22 -26.13 -2.06
N THR A 50 1.08 -25.42 -1.33
CA THR A 50 0.77 -25.04 0.05
C THR A 50 -0.04 -23.76 0.03
N ALA A 51 -1.20 -23.74 0.68
CA ALA A 51 -1.90 -22.48 0.89
C ALA A 51 -1.01 -21.59 1.77
N LYS A 52 -0.71 -20.37 1.33
CA LYS A 52 -0.06 -19.39 2.21
C LYS A 52 -1.02 -19.10 3.36
N GLU A 53 -0.76 -19.68 4.52
CA GLU A 53 -1.46 -19.31 5.75
C GLU A 53 -1.08 -17.87 6.07
N THR A 54 -2.00 -16.95 5.80
CA THR A 54 -1.90 -15.61 6.36
C THR A 54 -2.11 -15.77 7.85
N THR A 55 -1.02 -15.67 8.62
CA THR A 55 -1.14 -15.45 10.06
C THR A 55 -1.96 -14.18 10.20
N LYS A 56 -3.23 -14.33 10.63
CA LYS A 56 -4.12 -13.18 10.83
C LYS A 56 -3.38 -12.25 11.77
N SER A 57 -2.95 -11.10 11.26
CA SER A 57 -2.29 -10.09 12.06
C SER A 57 -3.23 -9.75 13.21
N LYS A 58 -2.67 -9.55 14.40
CA LYS A 58 -3.39 -9.11 15.61
C LYS A 58 -4.51 -8.13 15.22
N LEU A 59 -5.72 -8.38 15.69
CA LEU A 59 -6.90 -7.54 15.44
C LEU A 59 -6.48 -6.07 15.50
N SER A 60 -6.57 -5.44 14.34
CA SER A 60 -6.22 -4.05 14.13
C SER A 60 -7.22 -3.19 14.89
N THR A 61 -6.80 -2.01 15.36
CA THR A 61 -7.74 -1.02 15.94
C THR A 61 -8.90 -0.73 14.97
N TRP A 62 -8.67 -0.87 13.67
CA TRP A 62 -9.69 -0.79 12.61
C TRP A 62 -10.74 -1.90 12.64
N ASP A 63 -10.44 -3.05 13.25
CA ASP A 63 -11.39 -4.17 13.35
C ASP A 63 -12.45 -3.92 14.44
N ARG A 64 -12.23 -2.93 15.32
CA ARG A 64 -13.18 -2.52 16.37
C ARG A 64 -14.20 -1.49 15.88
N LEU A 65 -13.91 -0.81 14.77
CA LEU A 65 -14.78 0.21 14.20
C LEU A 65 -15.78 -0.44 13.25
N ASP A 66 -17.05 -0.07 13.37
CA ASP A 66 -18.08 -0.53 12.46
C ASP A 66 -17.93 0.10 11.07
N ASP A 67 -18.67 -0.42 10.08
CA ASP A 67 -18.59 0.08 8.71
C ASP A 67 -19.12 1.52 8.55
N PHE A 68 -19.99 1.97 9.45
CA PHE A 68 -20.50 3.33 9.48
C PHE A 68 -19.46 4.31 10.03
N GLU A 69 -18.81 3.99 11.14
CA GLU A 69 -17.69 4.74 11.73
C GLU A 69 -16.52 4.81 10.74
N LYS A 70 -16.19 3.70 10.08
CA LYS A 70 -15.21 3.67 8.99
C LYS A 70 -15.64 4.56 7.82
N SER A 71 -16.93 4.54 7.46
CA SER A 71 -17.49 5.37 6.39
C SER A 71 -17.42 6.85 6.75
N ASP A 72 -17.70 7.22 8.00
CA ASP A 72 -17.66 8.60 8.48
C ASP A 72 -16.23 9.11 8.57
N ILE A 73 -15.28 8.29 9.02
CA ILE A 73 -13.84 8.59 8.94
C ILE A 73 -13.41 8.79 7.48
N ARG A 74 -13.78 7.86 6.58
CA ARG A 74 -13.49 7.98 5.13
C ARG A 74 -14.07 9.27 4.56
N ARG A 75 -15.31 9.61 4.92
CA ARG A 75 -16.01 10.81 4.44
C ARG A 75 -15.34 12.07 4.95
N LYS A 76 -14.92 12.08 6.23
CA LYS A 76 -14.20 13.20 6.85
C LYS A 76 -12.83 13.39 6.20
N ILE A 77 -12.09 12.33 5.93
CA ILE A 77 -10.81 12.38 5.20
C ILE A 77 -11.02 12.95 3.78
N ILE A 78 -12.01 12.45 3.03
CA ILE A 78 -12.33 12.96 1.68
C ILE A 78 -12.74 14.45 1.73
N GLN A 79 -13.47 14.87 2.76
CA GLN A 79 -13.86 16.26 2.96
C GLN A 79 -12.67 17.16 3.28
N LEU A 80 -11.76 16.69 4.13
CA LEU A 80 -10.53 17.42 4.48
C LEU A 80 -9.55 17.49 3.31
N ASP A 81 -9.69 16.59 2.33
CA ASP A 81 -8.73 16.43 1.26
C ASP A 81 -9.38 16.21 -0.12
N THR A 82 -10.23 17.16 -0.52
CA THR A 82 -10.87 17.17 -1.84
C THR A 82 -9.87 17.42 -2.99
N ASN A 83 -8.59 17.67 -2.70
CA ASN A 83 -7.55 18.01 -3.67
C ASN A 83 -6.44 16.95 -3.83
N ALA A 84 -6.12 16.12 -2.83
CA ALA A 84 -5.08 15.08 -2.98
C ALA A 84 -5.61 13.75 -3.52
N TYR A 85 -6.89 13.38 -3.34
CA TYR A 85 -7.43 12.16 -3.94
C TYR A 85 -7.35 12.16 -5.49
N LYS A 86 -7.37 13.35 -6.11
CA LYS A 86 -7.13 13.53 -7.56
C LYS A 86 -5.65 13.61 -7.94
N ARG A 87 -4.73 13.79 -6.99
CA ARG A 87 -3.29 13.95 -7.21
C ARG A 87 -2.54 12.80 -6.49
N ASN A 88 -2.45 11.66 -7.19
CA ASN A 88 -1.68 10.47 -6.83
C ASN A 88 -2.26 9.61 -5.69
N ALA A 89 -2.53 8.34 -6.02
CA ALA A 89 -2.93 7.24 -5.13
C ALA A 89 -1.84 6.81 -4.11
N ALA A 90 -0.92 7.70 -3.75
CA ALA A 90 0.31 7.42 -3.05
C ALA A 90 0.61 8.34 -1.85
N LEU A 91 -0.37 9.13 -1.39
CA LEU A 91 -0.24 9.94 -0.18
C LEU A 91 -0.84 9.20 1.02
N ARG A 92 -0.15 9.27 2.16
CA ARG A 92 -0.60 8.77 3.47
C ARG A 92 -0.92 9.98 4.34
N LEU A 93 -2.13 10.06 4.90
CA LEU A 93 -2.45 11.07 5.91
C LEU A 93 -2.07 10.54 7.28
N ILE A 94 -1.22 11.25 8.02
CA ILE A 94 -0.87 10.95 9.41
C ILE A 94 -1.66 11.91 10.30
N VAL A 95 -2.34 11.37 11.31
CA VAL A 95 -3.11 12.14 12.29
C VAL A 95 -2.69 11.72 13.69
N VAL A 96 -2.24 12.68 14.50
CA VAL A 96 -1.92 12.54 15.92
C VAL A 96 -2.89 13.40 16.72
N HIS A 97 -3.40 12.87 17.83
CA HIS A 97 -4.31 13.61 18.68
C HIS A 97 -4.07 13.25 20.15
N ILE A 98 -4.10 14.25 21.04
CA ILE A 98 -4.08 14.03 22.49
C ILE A 98 -5.50 13.78 23.00
N GLY A 99 -5.66 12.79 23.87
CA GLY A 99 -6.93 12.50 24.51
C GLY A 99 -6.75 12.03 25.96
N ASN A 100 -7.84 12.08 26.71
CA ASN A 100 -7.97 11.56 28.07
C ASN A 100 -9.24 10.70 28.18
N GLU A 101 -9.65 10.33 29.40
CA GLU A 101 -10.85 9.51 29.65
C GLU A 101 -12.16 10.18 29.18
N ALA A 102 -12.20 11.50 29.06
CA ALA A 102 -13.34 12.26 28.57
C ALA A 102 -13.33 12.44 27.03
N GLY A 103 -12.28 11.99 26.35
CA GLY A 103 -12.15 12.04 24.90
C GLY A 103 -10.97 12.89 24.43
N PHE A 104 -11.09 13.41 23.21
CA PHE A 104 -10.05 14.19 22.54
C PHE A 104 -9.99 15.63 23.08
N ILE A 105 -8.77 16.14 23.31
CA ILE A 105 -8.55 17.52 23.78
C ILE A 105 -8.56 18.48 22.58
N GLU A 106 -9.46 19.45 22.57
CA GLU A 106 -9.54 20.44 21.48
C GLU A 106 -8.19 21.11 21.20
N GLU A 107 -7.94 21.47 19.94
CA GLU A 107 -6.70 22.12 19.47
C GLU A 107 -5.40 21.30 19.66
N CYS A 108 -5.50 20.04 20.08
CA CYS A 108 -4.38 19.11 20.25
C CYS A 108 -4.30 18.07 19.12
N GLN A 109 -4.79 18.43 17.94
CA GLN A 109 -4.69 17.61 16.72
C GLN A 109 -3.49 18.04 15.88
N TRP A 110 -2.83 17.08 15.24
CA TRP A 110 -1.81 17.32 14.25
C TRP A 110 -2.00 16.36 13.08
N ALA A 111 -2.37 16.91 11.93
CA ALA A 111 -2.63 16.15 10.71
C ALA A 111 -1.75 16.67 9.58
N PHE A 112 -1.07 15.77 8.87
CA PHE A 112 -0.22 16.12 7.74
C PHE A 112 -0.09 14.97 6.73
N GLU A 113 0.22 15.32 5.49
CA GLU A 113 0.42 14.37 4.39
C GLU A 113 1.87 13.86 4.37
N CYS A 114 2.04 12.55 4.15
CA CYS A 114 3.31 11.86 3.99
C CYS A 114 3.33 11.12 2.64
N SER A 115 4.41 11.28 1.87
CA SER A 115 4.64 10.50 0.66
C SER A 115 4.92 9.03 0.97
N LYS A 116 4.56 8.10 0.07
CA LYS A 116 4.93 6.68 0.16
C LYS A 116 6.43 6.43 -0.11
N THR A 117 7.33 6.96 0.71
CA THR A 117 8.73 6.53 0.77
C THR A 117 8.88 5.51 1.89
N GLY A 118 8.38 4.28 1.67
CA GLY A 118 8.62 3.13 2.55
C GLY A 118 8.07 3.24 3.98
N ASP A 119 8.74 4.02 4.83
CA ASP A 119 8.59 4.15 6.27
C ASP A 119 8.05 5.54 6.68
N TYR A 120 7.16 5.59 7.68
CA TYR A 120 6.59 6.84 8.18
C TYR A 120 7.59 7.63 9.06
N HIS A 121 8.67 6.97 9.51
CA HIS A 121 9.71 7.60 10.32
C HIS A 121 10.45 8.76 9.65
N GLU A 122 10.33 8.94 8.33
CA GLU A 122 10.90 10.12 7.64
C GLU A 122 10.15 11.42 7.95
N SER A 123 8.85 11.33 8.25
CA SER A 123 7.98 12.49 8.46
C SER A 123 7.43 12.58 9.89
N MET A 124 7.36 11.44 10.59
CA MET A 124 7.02 11.35 12.00
C MET A 124 8.23 10.77 12.75
N ASP A 125 9.14 11.65 13.14
CA ASP A 125 10.31 11.33 13.97
C ASP A 125 10.18 11.97 15.37
N ALA A 126 11.11 11.63 16.25
CA ALA A 126 11.14 12.17 17.61
C ALA A 126 11.25 13.71 17.64
N PRO A 127 12.12 14.37 16.86
CA PRO A 127 12.18 15.84 16.80
C PRO A 127 10.86 16.52 16.43
N HIS A 128 10.19 16.06 15.37
CA HIS A 128 8.93 16.67 14.93
C HIS A 128 7.81 16.44 15.95
N PHE A 129 7.79 15.25 16.58
CA PHE A 129 6.87 14.95 17.68
C PHE A 129 7.12 15.85 18.89
N GLU A 130 8.36 16.01 19.32
CA GLU A 130 8.73 16.83 20.48
C GLU A 130 8.38 18.31 20.27
N ASP A 131 8.64 18.86 19.08
CA ASP A 131 8.28 20.25 18.73
C ASP A 131 6.76 20.47 18.74
N TRP A 132 5.99 19.54 18.16
CA TRP A 132 4.52 19.60 18.24
C TRP A 132 4.05 19.48 19.70
N PHE A 133 4.56 18.50 20.45
CA PHE A 133 4.13 18.24 21.81
C PHE A 133 4.44 19.41 22.75
N ALA A 134 5.60 20.04 22.61
CA ALA A 134 5.95 21.25 23.36
C ALA A 134 4.99 22.42 23.07
N LYS A 135 4.61 22.62 21.80
CA LYS A 135 3.62 23.64 21.41
C LYS A 135 2.23 23.36 21.98
N VAL A 136 1.87 22.09 22.13
CA VAL A 136 0.60 21.69 22.74
C VAL A 136 0.64 21.88 24.27
N LEU A 137 1.73 21.49 24.93
CA LEU A 137 1.89 21.68 26.38
C LEU A 137 1.86 23.16 26.80
N ILE A 138 2.27 24.08 25.93
CA ILE A 138 2.19 25.53 26.21
C ILE A 138 0.72 26.01 26.18
N LYS A 139 -0.20 25.26 25.58
CA LYS A 139 -1.62 25.62 25.45
C LYS A 139 -2.53 24.98 26.50
N VAL A 140 -2.07 23.93 27.19
CA VAL A 140 -2.79 23.22 28.26
C VAL A 140 -2.40 23.79 29.62
#